data_AF-A0A9W9QBX0-F1
#
_entry.id   AF-A0A9W9QBX0-F1
#
_cell.length_a   1.000
_cell.length_b   1.000
_cell.length_c   1.000
_cell.angle_alpha   90.00
_cell.angle_beta   90.00
_cell.angle_gamma   90.00
#
_symmetry.space_group_name_H-M   'P 1'
#
loop_
_entity.id
_entity.type
_entity.pdbx_description
1 polymer ?
#
loop_
_entity_poly.entity_id
_entity_poly.type
_entity_poly.pdbx_seq_one_letter_code
_entity_poly.pdbx_strand_id
1 'polypeptide(L)'
;MPGVHLRPACAQDLPGIADLAARAMLEDELFAYLCPGRYEHYSHFRYAFLRRLKTRLVTPRYVMIVAVENEGSGESICGYALWNRSGSGADAVQWHNDTWSHGDLPRALGCRRQFPD
;
A
#
# COMPACT_ATOMS: atom_id res chain seq x y z
N MET A 1 16.27 -13.57 14.99
CA MET A 1 15.44 -13.80 13.79
C MET A 1 15.28 -12.46 13.10
N PRO A 2 15.44 -12.35 11.77
CA PRO A 2 15.05 -11.14 11.08
C PRO A 2 13.55 -10.92 11.37
N GLY A 3 13.24 -9.80 12.00
CA GLY A 3 11.87 -9.49 12.42
C GLY A 3 11.18 -8.71 11.31
N VAL A 4 9.99 -9.16 10.91
CA VAL A 4 9.10 -8.38 10.06
C VAL A 4 8.35 -7.38 10.95
N HIS A 5 8.33 -6.12 10.54
CA HIS A 5 7.54 -5.08 11.19
C HIS A 5 6.70 -4.30 10.17
N LEU A 6 5.62 -3.68 10.65
CA LEU A 6 4.71 -2.90 9.81
C LEU A 6 4.93 -1.40 10.04
N ARG A 7 4.94 -0.61 8.97
CA ARG A 7 4.99 0.85 9.04
C ARG A 7 4.21 1.52 7.90
N PRO A 8 3.76 2.77 8.06
CA PRO A 8 3.25 3.55 6.93
C PRO A 8 4.28 3.61 5.79
N ALA A 9 3.78 3.51 4.56
CA ALA A 9 4.62 3.66 3.38
C ALA A 9 5.08 5.13 3.21
N CYS A 10 6.28 5.32 2.69
CA CYS A 10 6.79 6.61 2.25
C CYS A 10 7.12 6.58 0.74
N ALA A 11 7.46 7.75 0.17
CA ALA A 11 7.71 7.87 -1.26
C ALA A 11 8.88 6.99 -1.76
N GLN A 12 9.87 6.74 -0.89
CA GLN A 12 11.04 5.91 -1.21
C GLN A 12 10.69 4.42 -1.33
N ASP A 13 9.60 3.99 -0.69
CA ASP A 13 9.15 2.59 -0.73
C ASP A 13 8.50 2.24 -2.09
N LEU A 14 7.96 3.23 -2.81
CA LEU A 14 7.11 3.00 -3.98
C LEU A 14 7.75 2.14 -5.10
N PRO A 15 9.04 2.29 -5.44
CA PRO A 15 9.68 1.39 -6.41
C PRO A 15 9.65 -0.07 -5.95
N GLY A 16 9.99 -0.33 -4.68
CA GLY A 16 9.99 -1.68 -4.11
C GLY A 16 8.59 -2.28 -4.02
N ILE A 17 7.59 -1.47 -3.64
CA ILE A 17 6.18 -1.88 -3.66
C ILE A 17 5.73 -2.22 -5.08
N ALA A 18 6.11 -1.42 -6.09
CA ALA A 18 5.74 -1.69 -7.48
C ALA A 18 6.36 -2.99 -8.01
N ASP A 19 7.62 -3.28 -7.65
CA ASP A 19 8.28 -4.55 -7.97
C ASP A 19 7.58 -5.74 -7.31
N LEU A 20 7.20 -5.60 -6.04
CA LEU A 20 6.50 -6.64 -5.31
C LEU A 20 5.09 -6.88 -5.89
N ALA A 21 4.34 -5.82 -6.15
CA ALA A 21 3.00 -5.89 -6.72
C ALA A 21 3.01 -6.52 -8.13
N ALA A 22 3.96 -6.13 -8.99
CA ALA A 22 4.08 -6.66 -10.33
C ALA A 22 4.39 -8.16 -10.33
N ARG A 23 5.28 -8.62 -9.43
CA ARG A 23 5.57 -10.05 -9.29
C ARG A 23 4.38 -10.83 -8.74
N ALA A 24 3.74 -10.32 -7.68
CA ALA A 24 2.61 -10.98 -7.04
C ALA A 24 1.40 -11.13 -7.98
N MET A 25 1.18 -10.14 -8.84
CA MET A 25 0.03 -10.09 -9.76
C MET A 25 0.34 -10.62 -11.16
N LEU A 26 1.56 -11.12 -11.42
CA LEU A 26 1.95 -11.57 -12.75
C LEU A 26 1.12 -12.77 -13.22
N GLU A 27 0.80 -13.69 -12.31
CA GLU A 27 0.00 -14.89 -12.60
C GLU A 27 -1.47 -14.74 -12.22
N ASP A 28 -1.89 -13.55 -11.78
CA ASP A 28 -3.27 -13.29 -11.36
C ASP A 28 -4.22 -13.27 -12.58
N GLU A 29 -5.34 -13.99 -12.49
CA GLU A 29 -6.28 -14.16 -13.61
C GLU A 29 -6.89 -12.84 -14.09
N LEU A 30 -7.17 -11.91 -13.18
CA LEU A 30 -7.70 -10.60 -13.54
C LEU A 30 -6.66 -9.80 -14.32
N PHE A 31 -5.40 -9.81 -13.89
CA PHE A 31 -4.33 -9.16 -14.64
C PHE A 31 -3.97 -9.91 -15.92
N ALA A 32 -4.21 -11.22 -16.00
CA ALA A 32 -4.09 -11.96 -17.24
C ALA A 32 -5.07 -11.47 -18.30
N TYR A 33 -6.30 -11.17 -17.87
CA TYR A 33 -7.33 -10.59 -18.73
C TYR A 33 -7.05 -9.11 -19.07
N LEU A 34 -6.72 -8.28 -18.07
CA LEU A 34 -6.53 -6.83 -18.27
C LEU A 34 -5.22 -6.47 -18.97
N CYS A 35 -4.19 -7.29 -18.82
CA CYS A 35 -2.83 -7.05 -19.29
C CYS A 35 -2.29 -8.31 -19.99
N PRO A 36 -2.83 -8.70 -21.16
CA PRO A 36 -2.44 -9.93 -21.83
C PRO A 36 -0.93 -9.96 -22.16
N GLY A 37 -0.35 -8.82 -22.55
CA GLY A 37 1.08 -8.67 -22.87
C GLY A 37 2.02 -8.43 -21.67
N ARG A 38 1.64 -8.85 -20.45
CA ARG A 38 2.38 -8.55 -19.21
C ARG A 38 3.74 -9.22 -19.11
N TYR A 39 3.97 -10.33 -19.82
CA TYR A 39 5.29 -10.98 -19.87
C TYR A 39 6.21 -10.29 -20.86
N GLU A 40 5.72 -9.97 -22.06
CA GLU A 40 6.47 -9.30 -23.12
C GLU A 40 6.82 -7.86 -22.74
N HIS A 41 5.94 -7.21 -21.96
CA HIS A 41 6.08 -5.82 -21.55
C HIS A 41 6.07 -5.66 -20.02
N TYR A 42 6.83 -6.50 -19.32
CA TYR A 42 6.88 -6.52 -17.86
C TYR A 42 7.24 -5.15 -17.24
N SER A 43 8.13 -4.38 -17.88
CA SER A 43 8.48 -3.02 -17.43
C SER A 43 7.28 -2.08 -17.44
N HIS A 44 6.41 -2.17 -18.44
CA HIS A 44 5.18 -1.38 -18.54
C HIS A 44 4.14 -1.84 -17.51
N PHE A 45 4.03 -3.16 -17.30
CA PHE A 45 3.16 -3.75 -16.28
C PHE A 45 3.53 -3.24 -14.88
N ARG A 46 4.82 -3.31 -14.51
CA ARG A 46 5.36 -2.73 -13.27
C ARG A 46 5.12 -1.23 -13.18
N TYR A 47 5.40 -0.49 -14.25
CA TYR A 47 5.21 0.97 -14.27
C TYR A 47 3.75 1.37 -13.99
N ALA A 48 2.78 0.57 -14.43
CA ALA A 48 1.37 0.80 -14.15
C ALA A 48 1.05 0.73 -12.65
N PHE A 49 1.67 -0.18 -11.89
CA PHE A 49 1.57 -0.19 -10.42
C PHE A 49 2.21 1.05 -9.82
N LEU A 50 3.44 1.37 -10.21
CA LEU A 50 4.15 2.56 -9.69
C LEU A 50 3.35 3.84 -9.88
N ARG A 51 2.75 4.04 -11.06
CA ARG A 51 1.90 5.20 -11.35
C ARG A 51 0.69 5.28 -10.43
N ARG A 52 -0.01 4.17 -10.21
CA ARG A 52 -1.19 4.12 -9.31
C ARG A 52 -0.78 4.33 -7.85
N LEU A 53 0.33 3.76 -7.42
CA LEU A 53 0.85 3.90 -6.06
C LEU A 53 1.23 5.35 -5.74
N LYS A 54 1.90 6.06 -6.67
CA LYS A 54 2.20 7.50 -6.53
C LYS A 54 0.95 8.34 -6.27
N THR A 55 -0.09 8.14 -7.07
CA THR A 55 -1.35 8.87 -6.88
C THR A 55 -2.00 8.53 -5.54
N ARG A 56 -2.05 7.24 -5.19
CA ARG A 56 -2.71 6.80 -3.95
C ARG A 56 -1.97 7.26 -2.69
N LEU A 57 -0.63 7.27 -2.70
CA LEU A 57 0.16 7.68 -1.53
C LEU A 57 -0.14 9.12 -1.08
N VAL A 58 -0.40 10.02 -2.03
CA VAL A 58 -0.66 11.44 -1.74
C VAL A 58 -2.15 11.79 -1.64
N THR A 59 -3.04 10.81 -1.81
CA THR A 59 -4.47 11.05 -1.77
C THR A 59 -5.00 10.72 -0.37
N PRO A 60 -5.56 11.69 0.39
CA PRO A 60 -5.94 11.56 1.80
C PRO A 60 -6.79 10.33 2.17
N ARG A 61 -7.69 9.90 1.28
CA ARG A 61 -8.58 8.74 1.50
C ARG A 61 -7.91 7.37 1.44
N TYR A 62 -6.64 7.31 1.04
CA TYR A 62 -5.88 6.08 0.89
C TYR A 62 -4.90 5.88 2.04
N VAL A 63 -4.87 4.67 2.56
CA VAL A 63 -3.89 4.25 3.57
C VAL A 63 -3.04 3.15 2.98
N MET A 64 -1.71 3.32 3.06
CA MET A 64 -0.73 2.36 2.55
C MET A 64 0.23 1.96 3.67
N ILE A 65 0.24 0.68 4.02
CA ILE A 65 1.13 0.10 5.03
C ILE A 65 2.06 -0.88 4.32
N VAL A 66 3.35 -0.87 4.68
CA VAL A 66 4.35 -1.81 4.22
C VAL A 66 4.77 -2.76 5.35
N ALA A 67 5.03 -4.01 4.99
CA ALA A 67 5.74 -4.96 5.81
C ALA A 67 7.21 -4.96 5.39
N VAL A 68 8.09 -4.82 6.38
CA VAL A 68 9.52 -4.61 6.18
C VAL A 68 10.30 -5.64 6.98
N GLU A 69 11.22 -6.32 6.31
CA GLU A 69 12.17 -7.24 6.91
C GLU A 69 13.54 -6.56 7.07
N ASN A 70 14.17 -6.76 8.23
CA ASN A 70 15.52 -6.29 8.48
C ASN A 70 16.54 -7.31 7.94
N GLU A 71 17.18 -6.96 6.83
CA GLU A 71 18.36 -7.67 6.33
C GLU A 71 19.61 -6.93 6.84
N GLY A 72 20.70 -7.62 7.13
CA GLY A 72 21.83 -7.05 7.90
C GLY A 72 22.43 -5.73 7.39
N SER A 73 22.16 -5.33 6.16
CA SER A 73 22.56 -4.06 5.53
C SER A 73 21.43 -3.05 5.29
N GLY A 74 20.16 -3.37 5.59
CA GLY A 74 19.03 -2.46 5.38
C GLY A 74 17.65 -3.10 5.50
N GLU A 75 16.64 -2.29 5.21
CA GLU A 75 15.23 -2.69 5.20
C GLU A 75 14.81 -3.15 3.80
N SER A 76 14.19 -4.34 3.68
CA SER A 76 13.58 -4.83 2.44
C SER A 76 12.06 -4.92 2.59
N ILE A 77 11.32 -4.49 1.57
CA ILE A 77 9.85 -4.55 1.57
C ILE A 77 9.42 -5.96 1.17
N CYS A 78 8.82 -6.69 2.11
CA CYS A 78 8.34 -8.05 1.91
C CYS A 78 6.82 -8.13 1.71
N GLY A 79 6.10 -7.03 1.91
CA GLY A 79 4.67 -6.95 1.62
C GLY A 79 4.13 -5.53 1.70
N TYR A 80 2.93 -5.32 1.17
CA TYR A 80 2.18 -4.08 1.38
C TYR A 80 0.69 -4.34 1.36
N ALA A 81 -0.06 -3.43 1.95
CA ALA A 81 -1.50 -3.41 1.85
C ALA A 81 -1.99 -1.97 1.66
N LEU A 82 -3.07 -1.84 0.90
CA LEU A 82 -3.61 -0.56 0.48
C LEU A 82 -5.12 -0.58 0.66
N TRP A 83 -5.63 0.39 1.41
CA TRP A 83 -7.05 0.56 1.64
C TRP A 83 -7.51 1.90 1.11
N ASN A 84 -8.75 1.92 0.64
CA ASN A 84 -9.45 3.13 0.26
C ASN A 84 -10.68 3.25 1.17
N ARG A 85 -10.80 4.36 1.89
CA ARG A 85 -12.04 4.64 2.63
C ARG A 85 -13.11 5.13 1.66
N SER A 86 -14.17 4.35 1.51
CA SER A 86 -15.32 4.68 0.68
C SER A 86 -16.52 5.03 1.57
N GLY A 87 -17.32 6.02 1.17
CA GLY A 87 -18.56 6.39 1.86
C GLY A 87 -18.78 7.89 1.94
N SER A 88 -20.01 8.29 2.27
CA SER A 88 -20.44 9.70 2.38
C SER A 88 -20.83 10.12 3.80
N GLY A 89 -20.68 9.23 4.80
CA GLY A 89 -20.89 9.59 6.20
C GLY A 89 -19.86 10.62 6.68
N ALA A 90 -20.18 11.35 7.77
CA ALA A 90 -19.34 12.42 8.30
C ALA A 90 -17.87 11.99 8.49
N ASP A 91 -17.64 10.81 9.08
CA ASP A 91 -16.29 10.26 9.26
C ASP A 91 -15.56 10.03 7.93
N ALA A 92 -16.28 9.54 6.90
CA ALA A 92 -15.70 9.32 5.59
C ALA A 92 -15.32 10.65 4.96
N VAL A 93 -16.21 11.65 4.98
CA VAL A 93 -15.95 13.00 4.45
C VAL A 93 -14.74 13.63 5.14
N GLN A 94 -14.61 13.49 6.45
CA GLN A 94 -13.44 13.97 7.18
C GLN A 94 -12.14 13.32 6.64
N TRP A 95 -12.12 12.00 6.47
CA TRP A 95 -10.96 11.27 5.95
C TRP A 95 -10.63 11.56 4.49
N HIS A 96 -11.59 12.04 3.69
CA HIS A 96 -11.29 12.50 2.34
C HIS A 96 -10.43 13.77 2.34
N ASN A 97 -10.41 14.51 3.45
CA ASN A 97 -9.67 15.76 3.61
C ASN A 97 -8.45 15.61 4.53
N ASP A 98 -8.46 14.62 5.43
CA ASP A 98 -7.38 14.36 6.38
C ASP A 98 -6.28 13.51 5.73
N THR A 99 -5.10 14.11 5.53
CA THR A 99 -3.94 13.36 5.03
C THR A 99 -3.35 12.55 6.18
N TRP A 100 -3.16 11.24 5.98
CA TRP A 100 -2.47 10.38 6.95
C TRP A 100 -1.05 10.91 7.19
N SER A 101 -0.82 11.59 8.31
CA SER A 101 0.48 12.17 8.62
C SER A 101 1.31 11.21 9.47
N HIS A 102 2.62 11.13 9.22
CA HIS A 102 3.54 10.17 9.84
C HIS A 102 3.60 10.22 11.39
N GLY A 103 2.96 11.21 12.03
CA GLY A 103 2.86 11.35 13.49
C GLY A 103 1.55 10.84 14.13
N ASP A 104 0.58 10.33 13.36
CA ASP A 104 -0.77 9.99 13.87
C ASP A 104 -0.92 8.56 14.43
N LEU A 105 0.17 7.83 14.62
CA LEU A 105 0.19 6.61 15.44
C LEU A 105 0.30 7.03 16.91
N PRO A 106 -0.78 7.53 17.56
CA PRO A 106 -1.92 6.69 17.98
C PRO A 106 -3.30 7.40 17.94
N ARG A 107 -3.54 8.39 17.08
CA ARG A 107 -4.86 9.07 17.00
C ARG A 107 -5.88 8.31 16.14
N ALA A 108 -5.44 7.60 15.09
CA ALA A 108 -6.34 6.79 14.26
C ALA A 108 -6.76 5.45 14.91
N LEU A 109 -6.04 5.01 15.95
CA LEU A 109 -6.43 3.88 16.83
C LEU A 109 -7.01 4.36 18.18
N GLY A 110 -7.25 5.67 18.32
CA GLY A 110 -7.76 6.32 19.52
C GLY A 110 -9.28 6.27 19.70
N CYS A 111 -9.99 5.35 19.05
CA CYS A 111 -11.38 5.06 19.40
C CYS A 111 -11.49 3.62 19.85
N ARG A 112 -11.62 3.43 21.17
CA ARG A 112 -12.08 2.19 21.79
C ARG A 112 -13.28 1.66 21.03
N ARG A 113 -13.10 0.61 20.23
CA ARG A 113 -14.13 -0.39 20.01
C ARG A 113 -13.46 -1.75 20.09
N GLN A 114 -13.78 -2.44 21.18
CA GLN A 114 -13.63 -3.89 21.27
C GLN A 114 -14.19 -4.50 19.99
N PHE A 115 -13.39 -5.36 19.36
CA PHE A 115 -13.95 -6.40 18.51
C PHE A 115 -14.68 -7.37 19.46
N PRO A 116 -16.00 -7.62 19.32
CA PRO A 116 -16.59 -8.75 20.00
C PRO A 116 -16.06 -10.04 19.37
N ASP A 117 -15.91 -11.06 20.20
CA ASP A 117 -15.56 -12.44 19.82
C ASP A 117 -16.50 -13.01 18.75
#